data_AF-A0A3M5QW11-F1
#
_entry.id   AF-A0A3M5QW11-F1
#
_cell.length_a   1.000
_cell.length_b   1.000
_cell.length_c   1.000
_cell.angle_alpha   90.00
_cell.angle_beta   90.00
_cell.angle_gamma   90.00
#
_symmetry.space_group_name_H-M   'P 1'
#
loop_
_entity.id
_entity.type
_entity.pdbx_description
1 polymer ?
#
loop_
_entity_poly.entity_id
_entity_poly.type
_entity_poly.pdbx_seq_one_letter_code
_entity_poly.pdbx_strand_id
1 'polypeptide(L)'
;MVYDFSPSRAGEHARNFLGTWNGKLVCDDFAGYKASFELGITEIGCMAHARRKFFDLHVANKSQLAEQALHSIGGLYEVERHAKEMSDEDRWRLRQETAVPIAEKLHEWMLAQRELVPEGSATAKALDYSLKRWVALTR
;
A
#
# COMPACT_ATOMS: atom_id res chain seq x y z
N MET A 1 -10.15 19.75 -3.29
CA MET A 1 -10.26 18.50 -4.08
C MET A 1 -10.21 18.90 -5.54
N VAL A 2 -9.29 18.35 -6.32
CA VAL A 2 -9.23 18.55 -7.78
C VAL A 2 -9.72 17.26 -8.43
N TYR A 3 -10.54 17.37 -9.48
CA TYR A 3 -11.07 16.24 -10.24
C TYR A 3 -10.85 16.51 -11.72
N ASP A 4 -10.22 15.56 -12.40
CA ASP A 4 -10.00 15.58 -13.85
C ASP A 4 -10.56 14.30 -14.46
N PHE A 5 -11.36 14.43 -15.50
CA PHE A 5 -12.04 13.31 -16.16
C PHE A 5 -11.38 13.04 -17.50
N SER A 6 -11.16 11.76 -17.80
CA SER A 6 -10.69 11.31 -19.10
C SER A 6 -11.55 10.15 -19.61
N PRO A 7 -11.79 10.06 -20.93
CA PRO A 7 -12.65 9.04 -21.52
C PRO A 7 -12.04 7.63 -21.49
N SER A 8 -10.77 7.50 -21.09
CA SER A 8 -10.09 6.21 -20.99
C SER A 8 -9.15 6.16 -19.78
N ARG A 9 -8.65 4.95 -19.50
CA ARG A 9 -7.64 4.69 -18.46
C ARG A 9 -6.22 4.66 -19.02
N ALA A 10 -5.95 5.41 -20.09
CA ALA A 10 -4.60 5.50 -20.63
C ALA A 10 -3.67 6.26 -19.67
N GLY A 11 -2.44 5.79 -19.51
CA GLY A 11 -1.45 6.47 -18.66
C GLY A 11 -1.05 7.86 -19.16
N GLU A 12 -1.31 8.18 -20.43
CA GLU A 12 -1.12 9.52 -20.98
C GLU A 12 -1.89 10.58 -20.22
N HIS A 13 -3.14 10.30 -19.82
CA HIS A 13 -3.96 11.25 -19.06
C HIS A 13 -3.34 11.59 -17.71
N ALA A 14 -2.80 10.58 -17.01
CA ALA A 14 -2.10 10.79 -15.76
C ALA A 14 -0.83 11.65 -15.94
N ARG A 15 -0.09 11.45 -17.04
CA ARG A 15 1.09 12.27 -17.36
C ARG A 15 0.72 13.70 -17.74
N ASN A 16 -0.32 13.88 -18.55
CA ASN A 16 -0.79 15.21 -18.95
C ASN A 16 -1.29 16.01 -17.75
N PHE A 17 -2.01 15.35 -16.83
CA PHE A 17 -2.46 15.97 -15.58
C PHE A 17 -1.29 16.39 -14.67
N LEU A 18 -0.29 15.52 -14.50
CA LEU A 18 0.88 15.81 -13.66
C LEU A 18 1.84 16.81 -14.33
N GLY A 19 1.84 16.90 -15.66
CA GLY A 19 2.68 17.82 -16.43
C GLY A 19 4.17 17.63 -16.11
N THR A 20 4.82 18.72 -15.71
CA THR A 20 6.25 18.74 -15.33
C THR A 20 6.48 18.46 -13.84
N TRP A 21 5.45 18.10 -13.07
CA TRP A 21 5.59 17.85 -11.64
C TRP A 21 6.46 16.60 -11.39
N ASN A 22 7.36 16.71 -10.42
CA ASN A 22 8.21 15.61 -9.97
C ASN A 22 8.23 15.59 -8.44
N GLY A 23 7.92 14.45 -7.84
CA GLY A 23 7.84 14.29 -6.39
C GLY A 23 7.42 12.88 -5.99
N LYS A 24 6.81 12.75 -4.82
CA LYS A 24 6.32 11.47 -4.26
C LYS A 24 4.82 11.31 -4.54
N LEU A 25 4.43 10.29 -5.30
CA LEU A 25 3.04 10.03 -5.66
C LEU A 25 2.50 8.81 -4.92
N VAL A 26 1.47 9.00 -4.10
CA VAL A 26 0.76 7.89 -3.43
C VAL A 26 -0.27 7.29 -4.38
N CYS A 27 -0.13 6.00 -4.74
CA CYS A 27 -1.00 5.35 -5.72
C CYS A 27 -1.36 3.89 -5.40
N ASP A 28 -2.41 3.41 -6.05
CA ASP A 28 -3.07 2.11 -5.89
C ASP A 28 -2.56 1.01 -6.85
N ASP A 29 -1.39 1.22 -7.45
CA ASP A 29 -0.79 0.37 -8.50
C ASP A 29 -1.41 0.50 -9.89
N PHE A 30 -2.26 1.50 -10.12
CA PHE A 30 -2.80 1.70 -11.45
C PHE A 30 -1.68 1.83 -12.49
N ALA A 31 -1.70 0.94 -13.49
CA ALA A 31 -0.66 0.82 -14.50
C ALA A 31 -0.38 2.12 -15.27
N GLY A 32 -1.36 3.03 -15.34
CA GLY A 32 -1.21 4.33 -15.98
C GLY A 32 -0.10 5.21 -15.40
N TYR A 33 0.28 5.00 -14.13
CA TYR A 33 1.36 5.76 -13.49
C TYR A 33 2.76 5.23 -13.75
N LYS A 34 2.92 3.99 -14.25
CA LYS A 34 4.22 3.30 -14.31
C LYS A 34 5.24 4.07 -15.16
N ALA A 35 4.82 4.58 -16.31
CA ALA A 35 5.67 5.43 -17.15
C ALA A 35 6.12 6.71 -16.44
N SER A 36 5.31 7.27 -15.53
CA SER A 36 5.69 8.47 -14.78
C SER A 36 6.79 8.19 -13.76
N PHE A 37 6.89 6.96 -13.25
CA PHE A 37 7.96 6.56 -12.34
C PHE A 37 9.32 6.46 -13.03
N GLU A 38 9.31 5.96 -14.27
CA GLU A 38 10.50 5.95 -15.14
C GLU A 38 10.98 7.36 -15.48
N LEU A 39 10.07 8.34 -15.47
CA LEU A 39 10.34 9.76 -15.68
C LEU A 39 10.72 10.53 -14.39
N GLY A 40 10.95 9.82 -13.29
CA GLY A 40 11.53 10.37 -12.07
C GLY A 40 10.55 10.61 -10.92
N ILE A 41 9.25 10.38 -11.09
CA ILE A 41 8.30 10.40 -9.96
C ILE A 41 8.60 9.22 -9.04
N THR A 42 8.66 9.48 -7.73
CA THR A 42 8.84 8.42 -6.73
C THR A 42 7.49 7.78 -6.39
N GLU A 43 7.34 6.48 -6.63
CA GLU A 43 6.16 5.71 -6.21
C GLU A 43 6.11 5.58 -4.68
N ILE A 44 4.94 5.91 -4.10
CA ILE A 44 4.56 5.57 -2.72
C ILE A 44 3.30 4.69 -2.78
N GLY A 45 3.37 3.52 -2.17
CA GLY A 45 2.28 2.55 -2.16
C GLY A 45 1.13 3.01 -1.26
N CYS A 46 -0.10 2.97 -1.76
CA CYS A 46 -1.26 3.30 -0.95
C CYS A 46 -1.64 2.14 -0.02
N MET A 47 -1.30 2.28 1.28
CA MET A 47 -1.64 1.30 2.32
C MET A 47 -3.16 1.08 2.47
N ALA A 48 -3.98 2.10 2.21
CA ALA A 48 -5.44 1.95 2.23
C ALA A 48 -5.95 0.97 1.16
N HIS A 49 -5.32 0.94 -0.02
CA HIS A 49 -5.66 -0.02 -1.07
C HIS A 49 -5.16 -1.43 -0.74
N ALA A 50 -3.98 -1.57 -0.12
CA ALA A 50 -3.52 -2.87 0.40
C ALA A 50 -4.50 -3.42 1.44
N ARG A 51 -4.86 -2.60 2.44
CA ARG A 51 -5.86 -2.94 3.46
C ARG A 51 -7.19 -3.36 2.85
N ARG A 52 -7.67 -2.66 1.81
CA ARG A 52 -8.95 -2.96 1.16
C ARG A 52 -8.98 -4.39 0.59
N LYS A 53 -7.87 -4.90 0.03
CA LYS A 53 -7.80 -6.29 -0.47
C LYS A 53 -8.09 -7.32 0.61
N PHE A 54 -7.53 -7.13 1.81
CA PHE A 54 -7.81 -8.00 2.95
C PHE A 54 -9.20 -7.77 3.52
N PHE A 55 -9.67 -6.51 3.57
CA PHE A 55 -11.02 -6.20 4.04
C PHE A 55 -12.10 -6.89 3.19
N ASP A 56 -12.02 -6.77 1.87
CA ASP A 56 -12.98 -7.39 0.95
C ASP A 56 -12.97 -8.92 1.11
N LEU A 57 -11.78 -9.53 1.28
CA LEU A 57 -11.62 -10.96 1.54
C LEU A 57 -12.26 -11.37 2.89
N HIS A 58 -12.10 -10.57 3.93
CA HIS A 58 -12.69 -10.82 5.24
C HIS A 58 -14.22 -10.69 5.21
N VAL A 59 -14.76 -9.65 4.55
CA VAL A 59 -16.20 -9.44 4.43
C VAL A 59 -16.85 -10.58 3.65
N ALA A 60 -16.23 -11.02 2.56
CA ALA A 60 -16.78 -12.09 1.72
C ALA A 60 -16.78 -13.45 2.43
N ASN A 61 -15.67 -13.82 3.10
CA ASN A 61 -15.43 -15.21 3.49
C ASN A 61 -15.11 -15.39 4.99
N LYS A 62 -15.18 -14.35 5.82
CA LYS A 62 -14.74 -14.37 7.23
C LYS A 62 -13.33 -14.94 7.41
N SER A 63 -12.46 -14.64 6.45
CA SER A 63 -11.09 -15.13 6.42
C SER A 63 -10.33 -14.66 7.66
N GLN A 64 -9.87 -15.62 8.46
CA GLN A 64 -9.02 -15.39 9.64
C GLN A 64 -7.65 -14.84 9.25
N LEU A 65 -7.11 -15.30 8.11
CA LEU A 65 -5.88 -14.74 7.53
C LEU A 65 -6.07 -13.25 7.22
N ALA A 66 -7.18 -12.90 6.59
CA ALA A 66 -7.47 -11.51 6.28
C ALA A 66 -7.62 -10.66 7.55
N GLU A 67 -8.27 -11.19 8.59
CA GLU A 67 -8.39 -10.54 9.89
C GLU A 67 -7.02 -10.25 10.52
N GLN A 68 -6.10 -11.22 10.49
CA GLN A 68 -4.74 -11.03 10.99
C GLN A 68 -3.97 -9.95 10.23
N ALA A 69 -4.07 -9.92 8.89
CA ALA A 69 -3.47 -8.85 8.08
C ALA A 69 -4.06 -7.47 8.44
N LEU A 70 -5.38 -7.39 8.61
CA LEU A 70 -6.07 -6.16 9.00
C LEU A 70 -5.65 -5.67 10.39
N HIS A 71 -5.43 -6.57 11.34
CA HIS A 71 -4.94 -6.24 12.67
C HIS A 71 -3.53 -5.63 12.61
N SER A 72 -2.60 -6.26 11.89
CA SER A 72 -1.23 -5.72 11.71
C SER A 72 -1.23 -4.35 11.02
N ILE A 73 -2.04 -4.17 9.96
CA ILE A 73 -2.21 -2.86 9.30
C ILE A 73 -2.85 -1.84 10.26
N GLY A 74 -3.78 -2.27 11.11
CA GLY A 74 -4.36 -1.45 12.17
C GLY A 74 -3.29 -0.92 13.13
N GLY A 75 -2.31 -1.76 13.49
CA GLY A 75 -1.14 -1.35 14.27
C GLY A 75 -0.34 -0.21 13.61
N LEU A 76 -0.11 -0.28 12.30
CA LEU A 76 0.55 0.81 11.56
C LEU A 76 -0.26 2.11 11.63
N TYR A 77 -1.59 2.03 11.55
CA TYR A 77 -2.46 3.21 11.68
C TYR A 77 -2.49 3.77 13.11
N GLU A 78 -2.35 2.94 14.13
CA GLU A 78 -2.16 3.43 15.51
C GLU A 78 -0.86 4.21 15.66
N VAL A 79 0.24 3.74 15.05
CA VAL A 79 1.50 4.50 15.07
C VAL A 79 1.31 5.89 14.46
N GLU A 80 0.66 5.99 13.29
CA GLU A 80 0.40 7.29 12.65
C GLU A 80 -0.56 8.17 13.46
N ARG A 81 -1.52 7.58 14.19
CA ARG A 81 -2.39 8.34 15.12
C ARG A 81 -1.58 8.96 16.26
N HIS A 82 -0.66 8.21 16.86
CA HIS A 82 0.21 8.74 17.91
C HIS A 82 1.17 9.80 17.38
N ALA A 83 1.66 9.63 16.15
CA ALA A 83 2.64 10.52 15.53
C ALA A 83 2.06 11.85 14.99
N LYS A 84 0.74 12.05 15.09
CA LYS A 84 0.01 13.13 14.43
C LYS A 84 0.53 14.51 14.82
N GLU A 85 0.71 14.75 16.12
CA GLU A 85 1.10 16.06 16.68
C GLU A 85 2.60 16.12 17.06
N MET A 86 3.38 15.12 16.65
CA MET A 86 4.83 15.04 16.92
C MET A 86 5.62 15.84 15.89
N SER A 87 6.85 16.24 16.27
CA SER A 87 7.82 16.80 15.33
C SER A 87 8.17 15.77 14.24
N ASP A 88 8.71 16.24 13.11
CA ASP A 88 9.11 15.33 12.03
C ASP A 88 10.20 14.33 12.47
N GLU A 89 11.12 14.77 13.33
CA GLU A 89 12.20 13.94 13.89
C GLU A 89 11.64 12.88 14.84
N ASP A 90 10.74 13.26 15.75
CA ASP A 90 10.14 12.31 16.69
C ASP A 90 9.19 11.35 15.98
N ARG A 91 8.45 11.82 14.96
CA ARG A 91 7.61 10.97 14.09
C ARG A 91 8.48 9.96 13.35
N TRP A 92 9.61 10.38 12.81
CA TRP A 92 10.54 9.47 12.14
C TRP A 92 11.07 8.42 13.12
N ARG A 93 11.53 8.83 14.31
CA ARG A 93 12.02 7.89 15.35
C ARG A 93 10.95 6.89 15.75
N LEU A 94 9.73 7.34 16.03
CA LEU A 94 8.60 6.46 16.39
C LEU A 94 8.30 5.43 15.29
N ARG A 95 8.34 5.85 14.01
CA ARG A 95 8.18 4.93 12.88
C ARG A 95 9.28 3.88 12.83
N GLN A 96 10.54 4.27 13.02
CA GLN A 96 11.66 3.32 13.05
C GLN A 96 11.53 2.31 14.19
N GLU A 97 11.17 2.78 15.40
CA GLU A 97 11.09 1.93 16.59
C GLU A 97 9.87 1.03 16.61
N THR A 98 8.75 1.47 16.00
CA THR A 98 7.46 0.78 16.14
C THR A 98 6.86 0.33 14.81
N ALA A 99 6.77 1.22 13.81
CA ALA A 99 6.11 0.87 12.54
C ALA A 99 6.96 -0.11 11.71
N VAL A 100 8.28 0.07 11.66
CA VAL A 100 9.19 -0.80 10.89
C VAL A 100 9.10 -2.26 11.37
N PRO A 101 9.23 -2.59 12.68
CA PRO A 101 9.08 -3.96 13.15
C PRO A 101 7.70 -4.57 12.88
N ILE A 102 6.62 -3.77 12.91
CA ILE A 102 5.27 -4.24 12.56
C ILE A 102 5.20 -4.59 11.06
N ALA A 103 5.75 -3.73 10.21
CA ALA A 103 5.78 -3.95 8.78
C ALA A 103 6.62 -5.20 8.43
N GLU A 104 7.82 -5.34 8.98
CA GLU A 104 8.68 -6.50 8.74
C GLU A 104 8.00 -7.82 9.12
N LYS A 105 7.41 -7.89 10.32
CA LYS A 105 6.65 -9.07 10.76
C LYS A 105 5.46 -9.37 9.86
N LEU A 106 4.75 -8.33 9.39
CA LEU A 106 3.66 -8.49 8.44
C LEU A 106 4.17 -9.03 7.09
N HIS A 107 5.33 -8.57 6.61
CA HIS A 107 5.95 -9.03 5.37
C HIS A 107 6.32 -10.52 5.43
N GLU A 108 7.07 -10.90 6.47
CA GLU A 108 7.50 -12.28 6.71
C GLU A 108 6.30 -13.21 6.83
N TRP A 109 5.28 -12.79 7.59
CA TRP A 109 4.05 -13.55 7.73
C TRP A 109 3.32 -13.70 6.38
N MET A 110 3.21 -12.63 5.57
CA MET A 110 2.57 -12.73 4.26
C MET A 110 3.31 -13.67 3.31
N LEU A 111 4.65 -13.66 3.33
CA LEU A 111 5.47 -14.58 2.54
C LEU A 111 5.19 -16.04 2.96
N ALA A 112 5.23 -16.33 4.26
CA ALA A 112 4.94 -17.68 4.78
C ALA A 112 3.51 -18.13 4.45
N GLN A 113 2.52 -17.25 4.57
CA GLN A 113 1.14 -17.59 4.18
C GLN A 113 1.02 -17.84 2.69
N ARG A 114 1.76 -17.10 1.87
CA ARG A 114 1.67 -17.21 0.41
C ARG A 114 2.12 -18.57 -0.12
N GLU A 115 3.07 -19.23 0.56
CA GLU A 115 3.52 -20.59 0.25
C GLU A 115 2.45 -21.66 0.51
N LEU A 116 1.52 -21.40 1.44
CA LEU A 116 0.48 -22.34 1.85
C LEU A 116 -0.83 -22.15 1.05
N VAL A 117 -0.97 -21.02 0.37
CA VAL A 117 -2.22 -20.62 -0.28
C VAL A 117 -2.22 -21.04 -1.76
N PRO A 118 -3.29 -21.71 -2.25
CA PRO A 118 -3.39 -22.09 -3.64
C PRO A 118 -3.33 -20.90 -4.61
N GLU A 119 -2.63 -21.09 -5.72
CA GLU A 119 -2.53 -20.14 -6.82
C GLU A 119 -3.90 -19.70 -7.34
N GLY A 120 -4.01 -18.43 -7.74
CA GLY A 120 -5.23 -17.87 -8.32
C GLY A 120 -6.39 -17.62 -7.34
N SER A 121 -6.29 -18.09 -6.08
CA SER A 121 -7.29 -17.85 -5.05
C SER A 121 -7.43 -16.36 -4.70
N ALA A 122 -8.58 -15.96 -4.13
CA ALA A 122 -8.79 -14.59 -3.66
C ALA A 122 -7.77 -14.20 -2.58
N THR A 123 -7.38 -15.16 -1.73
CA THR A 123 -6.32 -14.99 -0.73
C THR A 123 -4.96 -14.75 -1.38
N ALA A 124 -4.56 -15.54 -2.37
CA ALA A 124 -3.31 -15.33 -3.10
C ALA A 124 -3.27 -13.93 -3.73
N LYS A 125 -4.38 -13.51 -4.36
CA LYS A 125 -4.48 -12.16 -4.97
C LYS A 125 -4.33 -11.04 -3.95
N ALA A 126 -4.87 -11.19 -2.74
CA ALA A 126 -4.74 -10.18 -1.68
C ALA A 126 -3.31 -10.09 -1.14
N LEU A 127 -2.66 -11.24 -0.92
CA LEU A 127 -1.24 -11.32 -0.52
C LEU A 127 -0.33 -10.73 -1.62
N ASP A 128 -0.50 -11.18 -2.86
CA ASP A 128 0.33 -10.78 -4.01
C ASP A 128 0.29 -9.28 -4.26
N TYR A 129 -0.87 -8.64 -4.08
CA TYR A 129 -0.97 -7.17 -4.23
C TYR A 129 0.00 -6.45 -3.28
N SER A 130 0.08 -6.90 -2.03
CA SER A 130 0.93 -6.25 -1.02
C SER A 130 2.39 -6.66 -1.20
N LEU A 131 2.67 -7.94 -1.43
CA LEU A 131 4.02 -8.48 -1.61
C LEU A 131 4.74 -7.87 -2.82
N LYS A 132 4.08 -7.78 -3.98
CA LYS A 132 4.67 -7.20 -5.20
C LYS A 132 4.98 -5.71 -5.06
N ARG A 133 4.35 -5.03 -4.11
CA ARG A 133 4.46 -3.59 -3.90
C ARG A 133 5.12 -3.23 -2.57
N TRP A 134 5.73 -4.21 -1.90
CA TRP A 134 6.18 -4.04 -0.53
C TRP A 134 7.13 -2.84 -0.37
N VAL A 135 8.11 -2.72 -1.26
CA VAL A 135 9.06 -1.59 -1.30
C VAL A 135 8.34 -0.25 -1.41
N ALA A 136 7.30 -0.15 -2.25
CA ALA A 136 6.54 1.09 -2.39
C ALA A 136 5.69 1.36 -1.13
N LEU A 137 5.13 0.32 -0.50
CA LEU A 137 4.31 0.41 0.70
C LEU A 137 5.10 0.79 1.97
N THR A 138 6.41 0.57 1.99
CA THR A 138 7.27 0.78 3.17
C THR A 138 8.44 1.75 2.93
N ARG A 139 8.34 2.61 1.92
CA ARG A 139 9.37 3.61 1.58
C ARG A 139 9.43 4.78 2.58
#